data_AF-E6MJB8-F1
#
_entry.id   AF-E6MJB8-F1
#
_cell.length_a   1.000
_cell.length_b   1.000
_cell.length_c   1.000
_cell.angle_alpha   90.00
_cell.angle_beta   90.00
_cell.angle_gamma   90.00
#
_symmetry.space_group_name_H-M   'P 1'
#
loop_
_entity.id
_entity.type
_entity.pdbx_description
1 polymer ?
#
loop_
_entity_poly.entity_id
_entity_poly.type
_entity_poly.pdbx_seq_one_letter_code
_entity_poly.pdbx_strand_id
1 'polypeptide(L)' 'MKNGFAAVHLELTGEWSEKNFPLRPEMVNEKSRRNVWRIVRCVDTNGERSYYLA' A
#
# COMPACT_ATOMS: atom_id res chain seq x y z
N MET A 1 12.93 -17.30 5.97
CA MET A 1 11.69 -17.11 5.19
C MET A 1 11.19 -15.69 5.43
N LYS A 2 11.16 -14.83 4.41
CA LYS A 2 10.77 -13.41 4.53
C LYS A 2 9.51 -13.22 3.66
N ASN A 3 8.34 -13.55 4.20
CA ASN A 3 7.07 -13.64 3.46
C ASN A 3 6.11 -12.48 3.79
N GLY A 4 6.63 -11.29 4.13
CA GLY A 4 5.81 -10.10 4.35
C GLY A 4 5.66 -9.29 3.07
N PHE A 5 4.51 -8.64 2.84
CA PHE A 5 4.25 -7.82 1.65
C PHE A 5 5.37 -6.80 1.36
N ALA A 6 5.90 -6.18 2.43
CA ALA A 6 7.00 -5.22 2.36
C ALA A 6 8.33 -5.81 1.87
N ALA A 7 8.54 -7.12 1.98
CA ALA A 7 9.77 -7.79 1.56
C ALA A 7 9.79 -8.13 0.07
N VAL A 8 8.63 -8.28 -0.57
CA VAL A 8 8.50 -8.65 -1.99
C VAL A 8 8.23 -7.43 -2.86
N HIS A 9 7.52 -6.42 -2.34
CA HIS A 9 7.13 -5.23 -3.09
C HIS A 9 7.44 -3.94 -2.30
N LEU A 10 8.71 -3.56 -2.30
CA LEU A 10 9.15 -2.27 -1.73
C LEU A 10 8.40 -1.07 -2.33
N GLU A 11 8.05 -1.15 -3.61
CA GLU A 11 7.31 -0.11 -4.34
C GLU A 11 5.90 0.13 -3.75
N LEU A 12 5.27 -0.92 -3.20
CA LEU A 12 3.94 -0.86 -2.57
C LEU A 12 4.01 -0.45 -1.10
N THR A 13 5.20 -0.41 -0.49
CA THR A 13 5.35 0.00 0.92
C THR A 13 5.20 1.51 1.05
N GLY A 14 5.61 2.28 0.03
CA GLY A 14 5.33 3.72 -0.07
C GLY A 14 3.85 4.04 -0.30
N GLU A 15 3.02 3.03 -0.56
CA GLU A 15 1.59 3.14 -0.85
C GLU A 15 0.74 2.63 0.33
N TRP A 16 1.31 2.49 1.53
CA TRP A 16 0.56 2.05 2.71
C TRP A 16 -0.04 3.22 3.48
N SER A 17 -1.34 3.17 3.77
CA SER A 17 -2.00 4.19 4.59
C SER A 17 -1.86 3.91 6.08
N GLU A 18 -1.59 4.95 6.88
CA GLU A 18 -1.64 4.89 8.35
C GLU A 18 -3.01 4.48 8.89
N LYS A 19 -4.09 4.67 8.10
CA LYS A 19 -5.46 4.23 8.44
C LYS A 19 -5.61 2.74 8.65
N ASN A 20 -4.64 1.94 8.22
CA ASN A 20 -4.64 0.50 8.46
C ASN A 20 -4.27 0.12 9.89
N PHE A 21 -3.78 1.03 10.74
CA PHE A 21 -3.41 0.69 12.12
C PHE A 21 -4.57 0.00 12.87
N PRO A 22 -4.33 -1.13 13.58
CA PRO A 22 -3.04 -1.73 13.94
C PRO A 22 -2.48 -2.74 12.91
N LEU A 23 -3.14 -2.92 11.77
CA LEU A 23 -2.69 -3.79 10.68
C LEU A 23 -1.44 -3.20 10.01
N ARG A 24 -0.37 -3.99 9.96
CA ARG A 24 0.92 -3.64 9.37
C ARG A 24 1.12 -4.38 8.04
N PRO A 25 1.87 -3.80 7.08
CA PRO A 25 2.06 -4.39 5.76
C PRO A 25 2.73 -5.77 5.81
N GLU A 26 3.53 -6.08 6.83
CA GLU A 26 4.16 -7.40 6.98
C GLU A 26 3.16 -8.50 7.34
N MET A 27 1.99 -8.13 7.89
CA MET A 27 0.93 -9.05 8.30
C MET A 27 -0.07 -9.36 7.17
N VAL A 28 0.07 -8.66 6.05
CA VAL A 28 -0.73 -8.88 4.85
C VAL A 28 0.19 -9.53 3.82
N ASN A 29 -0.37 -10.43 3.00
CA ASN A 29 0.32 -11.01 1.86
C ASN A 29 -0.64 -10.99 0.66
N GLU A 30 -0.14 -11.26 -0.54
CA GLU A 30 -0.94 -11.21 -1.78
C GLU A 30 -2.18 -12.11 -1.76
N LYS A 31 -2.13 -13.23 -1.01
CA LYS A 31 -3.25 -14.17 -0.88
C LYS A 31 -4.21 -13.82 0.26
N SER A 32 -3.96 -12.73 0.98
CA SER A 32 -4.79 -12.29 2.10
C SER A 32 -6.09 -11.69 1.60
N ARG A 33 -7.22 -12.10 2.18
CA ARG A 33 -8.55 -11.53 1.89
C ARG A 33 -8.86 -10.30 2.74
N ARG A 34 -7.82 -9.58 3.22
CA ARG A 34 -7.98 -8.41 4.07
C ARG A 34 -8.11 -7.16 3.20
N ASN A 35 -9.16 -6.38 3.44
CA ASN A 35 -9.29 -5.05 2.86
C ASN A 35 -8.33 -4.11 3.57
N VAL A 36 -7.50 -3.42 2.79
CA VAL A 36 -6.48 -2.49 3.27
C VAL A 36 -6.57 -1.21 2.47
N TRP A 37 -6.39 -0.08 3.14
CA TRP A 37 -6.31 1.23 2.50
C TRP A 37 -4.95 1.40 1.86
N ARG A 38 -4.93 1.65 0.54
CA ARG A 38 -3.68 1.90 -0.20
C ARG A 38 -3.66 3.33 -0.70
N ILE A 39 -2.49 3.94 -0.70
CA ILE A 39 -2.24 5.25 -1.26
C ILE A 39 -1.81 5.03 -2.71
N VAL A 40 -2.69 5.28 -3.66
CA VAL A 40 -2.35 5.25 -5.08
C VAL A 40 -1.83 6.61 -5.52
N ARG A 41 -0.71 6.59 -6.22
CA ARG A 41 -0.21 7.76 -6.95
C ARG A 41 -0.98 7.91 -8.24
N CYS A 42 -1.59 9.07 -8.42
CA CYS A 42 -2.17 9.49 -9.68
C CYS A 42 -1.40 10.70 -10.19
N VAL A 43 -1.25 10.79 -11.51
CA VAL A 43 -0.83 12.02 -12.16
C VAL A 43 -2.11 12.63 -12.71
N ASP A 44 -2.45 13.82 -12.25
CA ASP A 44 -3.59 14.53 -12.83
C ASP A 44 -3.27 15.04 -14.23
N THR A 45 -4.28 15.54 -14.94
CA THR A 45 -4.14 16.06 -16.30
C THR A 45 -3.21 17.27 -16.39
N ASN A 46 -2.87 17.88 -15.26
CA ASN A 46 -1.96 19.03 -15.19
C ASN A 46 -0.50 18.60 -14.93
N GLY A 47 -0.25 17.29 -14.78
CA GLY A 47 1.09 16.76 -14.47
C GLY A 47 1.45 16.86 -12.98
N GLU A 48 0.54 17.29 -12.12
CA GLU A 48 0.73 17.30 -10.68
C GLU A 48 0.51 15.89 -10.11
N ARG A 49 1.40 15.49 -9.19
CA ARG A 49 1.31 14.19 -8.52
C ARG A 49 0.40 14.33 -7.32
N SER A 50 -0.73 13.65 -7.37
CA SER A 50 -1.68 13.56 -6.26
C SER A 50 -1.69 12.15 -5.67
N TYR A 51 -2.08 12.03 -4.41
CA TYR A 51 -2.14 10.77 -3.67
C TYR A 51 -3.58 10.54 -3.21
N TYR A 52 -4.20 9.42 -3.60
CA TYR A 52 -5.57 9.07 -3.19
C TYR A 52 -5.62 7.79 -2.38
N LEU A 53 -6.63 7.66 -1.52
CA LEU A 53 -6.93 6.43 -0.79
C LEU A 53 -7.81 5.52 -1.66
N ALA A 54 -7.32 4.32 -1.96
CA ALA A 54 -8.06 3.23 -2.61
C ALA A 54 -8.35 2.10 -1.60
#